data_AF-A0A814F9I9-F1
#
_entry.id   AF-A0A814F9I9-F1
#
_cell.length_a   1.000
_cell.length_b   1.000
_cell.length_c   1.000
_cell.angle_alpha   90.00
_cell.angle_beta   90.00
_cell.angle_gamma   90.00
#
_symmetry.space_group_name_H-M   'P 1'
#
loop_
_entity.id
_entity.type
_entity.pdbx_description
1 polymer ?
#
loop_
_entity_poly.entity_id
_entity_poly.type
_entity_poly.pdbx_seq_one_letter_code
_entity_poly.pdbx_strand_id
1 'polypeptide(L)'
;MCCDAYKGLLLHSSLNDTNNLRTHVKSCPKKEKSSFAYQKTVHDFYSPLKSSPIPREIKFSVTEACTEFCALDARAFDVMRGDGFKNLAKTLFDADRATSTSSIEITDLLPHPTYFMNKIISK
;
A
#
# COMPACT_ATOMS: atom_id res chain seq x y z
N MET A 1 25.32 6.75 -16.17
CA MET A 1 24.18 6.55 -17.11
C MET A 1 24.30 5.15 -17.70
N CYS A 2 23.25 4.34 -17.72
CA CYS A 2 23.30 2.99 -18.32
C CYS A 2 22.77 3.01 -19.75
N CYS A 3 23.44 2.32 -20.67
CA CYS A 3 22.91 2.10 -22.03
C CYS A 3 22.34 0.70 -22.15
N ASP A 4 21.04 0.58 -22.46
CA ASP A 4 20.35 -0.71 -22.60
C ASP A 4 20.77 -1.50 -23.84
N ALA A 5 21.30 -0.82 -24.86
CA ALA A 5 21.81 -1.47 -26.07
C ALA A 5 23.13 -2.21 -25.80
N TYR A 6 24.00 -1.63 -24.97
CA TYR A 6 25.30 -2.21 -24.62
C TYR A 6 25.34 -2.88 -23.25
N LYS A 7 24.27 -2.75 -22.45
CA LYS A 7 24.24 -3.11 -21.02
C LYS A 7 25.48 -2.61 -20.26
N GLY A 8 26.03 -1.49 -20.69
CA GLY A 8 27.26 -0.89 -20.17
C GLY A 8 26.97 0.36 -19.36
N LEU A 9 27.72 0.55 -18.28
CA LEU A 9 27.73 1.77 -17.47
C LEU A 9 28.60 2.82 -18.18
N LEU A 10 27.98 3.91 -18.62
CA LEU A 10 28.69 5.11 -19.06
C LEU A 10 29.11 5.89 -17.83
N LEU A 11 30.42 5.88 -17.57
CA LEU A 11 31.05 6.71 -16.56
C LEU A 11 31.05 8.18 -17.01
N HIS A 12 30.56 9.03 -16.11
CA HIS A 12 30.77 10.45 -16.20
C HIS A 12 32.12 10.79 -15.58
N SER A 13 32.97 11.50 -16.32
CA SER A 13 34.22 12.05 -15.83
C SER A 13 34.15 13.56 -15.98
N SER A 14 34.43 14.30 -14.91
CA SER A 14 34.40 15.76 -14.87
C SER A 14 35.37 16.42 -15.87
N LEU A 15 36.39 15.69 -16.32
CA LEU A 15 37.36 16.14 -17.31
C LEU A 15 36.80 16.17 -18.74
N ASN A 16 35.81 15.32 -19.03
CA ASN A 16 35.27 15.13 -20.38
C ASN A 16 33.79 15.52 -20.51
N ASP A 17 33.23 16.12 -19.47
CA ASP A 17 31.84 16.62 -19.40
C ASP A 17 30.83 15.64 -20.07
N THR A 18 29.91 16.13 -20.90
CA THR A 18 28.91 15.33 -21.62
C THR A 18 29.43 14.73 -22.93
N ASN A 19 30.73 14.88 -23.26
CA ASN A 19 31.29 14.38 -24.54
C ASN A 19 31.23 12.86 -24.63
N ASN A 20 31.41 12.15 -23.52
CA ASN A 20 31.30 10.68 -23.51
C ASN A 20 29.90 10.22 -23.94
N LEU A 21 28.86 10.93 -23.49
CA LEU A 21 27.48 10.63 -23.85
C LEU A 21 27.21 11.01 -25.32
N ARG A 22 27.69 12.17 -25.76
CA ARG A 22 27.54 12.65 -27.15
C ARG A 22 28.19 11.69 -28.15
N THR A 23 29.40 11.20 -27.85
CA THR A 23 30.13 10.25 -28.69
C THR A 23 29.45 8.89 -28.68
N HIS A 24 28.98 8.43 -27.51
CA HIS A 24 28.23 7.18 -27.40
C HIS A 24 26.93 7.19 -28.20
N VAL A 25 26.14 8.27 -28.17
CA VAL A 25 24.89 8.38 -28.94
C VAL A 25 25.13 8.26 -30.45
N LYS A 26 26.30 8.70 -30.95
CA LYS A 26 26.66 8.58 -32.36
C LYS A 26 27.11 7.19 -32.78
N SER A 27 27.84 6.48 -31.91
CA SER A 27 28.39 5.15 -32.21
C SER A 27 27.48 4.00 -31.78
N CYS A 28 26.45 4.26 -30.97
CA CYS A 28 25.57 3.21 -30.50
C CYS A 28 24.71 2.65 -31.63
N PRO A 29 24.73 1.33 -31.88
CA PRO A 29 23.89 0.69 -32.87
C PRO A 29 22.44 0.96 -32.46
N LYS A 30 21.77 1.76 -33.27
CA LYS A 30 20.34 2.03 -33.10
C LYS A 30 19.65 0.68 -33.25
N LYS A 31 19.19 0.09 -32.15
CA LYS A 31 18.14 -0.93 -32.25
C LYS A 31 16.97 -0.22 -32.89
N GLU A 32 16.58 -0.65 -34.08
CA GLU A 32 15.32 -0.26 -34.68
C GLU A 32 14.23 -0.41 -33.61
N LYS A 33 13.37 0.62 -33.55
CA LYS A 33 12.43 0.88 -32.47
C LYS A 33 11.60 -0.36 -32.16
N SER A 34 12.07 -1.19 -31.24
CA SER A 34 11.27 -2.23 -30.62
C SER A 34 10.17 -1.53 -29.84
N SER A 35 8.93 -1.90 -30.17
CA SER A 35 7.66 -1.56 -29.52
C SER A 35 7.80 -0.76 -28.23
N PHE A 36 7.18 0.43 -28.20
CA PHE A 36 6.80 1.19 -27.00
C PHE A 36 6.97 0.41 -25.68
N ALA A 37 8.21 0.34 -25.19
CA ALA A 37 8.47 -0.12 -23.85
C ALA A 37 7.97 1.03 -22.99
N TYR A 38 6.81 0.83 -22.38
CA TYR A 38 6.15 1.75 -21.47
C TYR A 38 7.19 2.22 -20.44
N GLN A 39 7.77 3.39 -20.68
CA GLN A 39 8.76 3.97 -19.79
C GLN A 39 7.96 4.48 -18.61
N LYS A 40 7.93 3.70 -17.51
CA LYS A 40 7.29 4.12 -16.25
C LYS A 40 7.84 5.50 -15.92
N THR A 41 6.97 6.49 -15.95
CA THR A 41 7.35 7.88 -15.69
C THR A 41 7.64 8.01 -14.19
N VAL A 42 8.47 8.98 -13.79
CA VAL A 42 8.72 9.24 -12.37
C VAL A 42 7.41 9.52 -11.62
N HIS A 43 6.39 10.04 -12.30
CA HIS A 43 5.02 10.20 -11.76
C HIS A 43 4.32 8.88 -11.40
N ASP A 44 4.70 7.75 -12.00
CA ASP A 44 4.16 6.43 -11.62
C ASP A 44 4.67 5.98 -10.25
N PHE A 45 5.83 6.48 -9.79
CA PHE A 45 6.36 6.21 -8.44
C PHE A 45 5.71 7.07 -7.34
N TYR A 46 5.21 8.25 -7.70
CA TYR A 46 4.53 9.17 -6.79
C TYR A 46 3.01 9.13 -6.89
N SER A 47 2.47 8.26 -7.74
CA SER A 47 1.03 7.99 -7.74
C SER A 47 0.66 7.51 -6.34
N PRO A 48 -0.32 8.14 -5.65
CA PRO A 48 -0.75 7.71 -4.32
C PRO A 48 -1.03 6.22 -4.42
N LEU A 49 -0.31 5.43 -3.61
CA LEU A 49 -0.36 3.96 -3.56
C LEU A 49 -1.75 3.51 -3.98
N LYS A 50 -1.89 3.10 -5.25
CA LYS A 50 -3.16 2.58 -5.75
C LYS A 50 -3.47 1.44 -4.80
N SER A 51 -4.55 1.57 -4.02
CA SER A 51 -4.96 0.52 -3.09
C SER A 51 -4.99 -0.76 -3.90
N SER A 52 -4.09 -1.69 -3.58
CA SER A 52 -4.04 -2.97 -4.28
C SER A 52 -5.43 -3.59 -4.17
N PRO A 53 -5.96 -4.17 -5.26
CA PRO A 53 -7.26 -4.81 -5.20
C PRO A 53 -7.22 -5.87 -4.10
N ILE A 54 -8.15 -5.76 -3.14
CA ILE A 54 -8.25 -6.71 -2.03
C ILE A 54 -8.60 -8.09 -2.62
N PRO A 55 -7.86 -9.16 -2.28
CA PRO A 55 -8.19 -10.52 -2.68
C PRO A 55 -9.65 -10.89 -2.37
N ARG A 56 -10.28 -11.66 -3.25
CA ARG A 56 -11.71 -11.99 -3.12
C ARG A 56 -11.99 -12.80 -1.86
N GLU A 57 -11.06 -13.67 -1.50
CA GLU A 57 -11.11 -14.58 -0.36
C GLU A 57 -11.16 -13.77 0.94
N ILE A 58 -10.31 -12.73 1.04
CA ILE A 58 -10.30 -11.82 2.20
C ILE A 58 -11.61 -11.05 2.28
N LYS A 59 -12.09 -10.52 1.16
CA LYS A 59 -13.38 -9.80 1.12
C LYS A 59 -14.54 -10.69 1.56
N PHE A 60 -14.55 -11.95 1.14
CA PHE A 60 -15.56 -12.92 1.52
C PHE A 60 -15.52 -13.20 3.03
N SER A 61 -14.34 -13.52 3.57
CA SER A 61 -14.15 -13.77 5.00
C SER A 61 -14.57 -12.59 5.87
N VAL A 62 -14.23 -11.36 5.48
CA VAL A 62 -14.68 -10.14 6.19
C VAL A 62 -16.20 -9.99 6.13
N THR A 63 -16.83 -10.33 5.00
CA THR A 63 -18.29 -10.25 4.85
C THR A 63 -19.00 -11.25 5.77
N GLU A 64 -18.47 -12.47 5.87
CA GLU A 64 -18.98 -13.51 6.78
C GLU A 64 -18.86 -13.07 8.23
N ALA A 65 -17.69 -12.59 8.67
CA ALA A 65 -17.48 -12.08 10.02
C ALA A 65 -18.41 -10.89 10.36
N CYS A 66 -18.64 -9.97 9.42
CA CYS A 66 -19.61 -8.89 9.60
C CYS A 66 -21.04 -9.41 9.76
N THR A 67 -21.40 -10.47 9.03
CA THR A 67 -22.72 -11.09 9.10
C THR A 67 -22.91 -11.77 10.45
N GLU A 68 -21.91 -12.53 10.92
CA GLU A 68 -21.90 -13.16 12.23
C GLU A 68 -22.00 -12.14 13.36
N PHE A 69 -21.22 -11.05 13.30
CA PHE A 69 -21.31 -9.95 14.26
C PHE A 69 -22.74 -9.40 14.34
N CYS A 70 -23.39 -9.13 13.20
CA CYS A 70 -24.77 -8.66 13.21
C CYS A 70 -25.74 -9.67 13.82
N ALA A 71 -25.54 -10.96 13.55
CA ALA A 71 -26.39 -12.03 14.05
C ALA A 71 -26.21 -12.29 15.55
N LEU A 72 -24.97 -12.39 16.03
CA LEU A 72 -24.63 -12.72 17.42
C LEU A 72 -24.91 -11.54 18.37
N ASP A 73 -24.62 -10.31 17.94
CA ASP A 73 -24.77 -9.12 18.78
C ASP A 73 -26.11 -8.41 18.56
N ALA A 74 -27.02 -9.02 17.78
CA ALA A 74 -28.33 -8.47 17.41
C ALA A 74 -28.24 -7.02 16.89
N ARG A 75 -27.27 -6.75 16.01
CA ARG A 75 -27.03 -5.43 15.43
C ARG A 75 -27.68 -5.29 14.06
N ALA A 76 -28.21 -4.11 13.78
CA ALA A 76 -28.69 -3.76 12.45
C ALA A 76 -27.52 -3.78 11.43
N PHE A 77 -27.77 -4.27 10.22
CA PHE A 77 -26.77 -4.30 9.15
C PHE A 77 -26.23 -2.92 8.79
N ASP A 78 -27.02 -1.87 9.01
CA ASP A 78 -26.63 -0.49 8.70
C ASP A 78 -25.46 0.03 9.58
N VAL A 79 -25.16 -0.64 10.70
CA VAL A 79 -23.98 -0.36 11.54
C VAL A 79 -22.69 -0.41 10.72
N MET A 80 -22.61 -1.29 9.71
CA MET A 80 -21.45 -1.43 8.83
C MET A 80 -21.18 -0.19 7.98
N ARG A 81 -22.20 0.65 7.77
CA ARG A 81 -22.09 1.90 7.00
C ARG A 81 -21.68 3.07 7.88
N GLY A 82 -21.83 2.96 9.20
CA GLY A 82 -21.50 4.01 10.15
C GLY A 82 -20.00 4.30 10.21
N ASP A 83 -19.65 5.58 10.27
CA ASP A 83 -18.24 5.99 10.27
C ASP A 83 -17.51 5.60 11.56
N GLY A 84 -18.23 5.47 12.67
CA GLY A 84 -17.67 4.93 13.92
C GLY A 84 -17.15 3.50 13.76
N PHE A 85 -17.92 2.63 13.09
CA PHE A 85 -17.50 1.25 12.81
C PHE A 85 -16.30 1.20 11.86
N LYS A 86 -16.32 1.98 10.77
CA LYS A 86 -15.18 2.06 9.84
C LYS A 86 -13.89 2.54 10.51
N ASN A 87 -14.00 3.55 11.37
CA ASN A 87 -12.86 4.08 12.12
C ASN A 87 -12.31 3.06 13.13
N LEU A 88 -13.19 2.31 13.79
CA LEU A 88 -12.79 1.21 14.68
C LEU A 88 -12.04 0.13 13.89
N ALA A 89 -12.63 -0.37 12.79
CA ALA A 89 -12.00 -1.40 11.96
C ALA A 89 -10.62 -0.96 11.45
N LYS A 90 -10.50 0.28 10.97
CA LYS A 90 -9.21 0.86 10.56
C LYS A 90 -8.20 0.87 11.70
N THR A 91 -8.60 1.30 12.89
CA THR A 91 -7.72 1.34 14.08
C THR A 91 -7.23 -0.05 14.45
N LEU A 92 -8.08 -1.09 14.37
CA LEU A 92 -7.69 -2.47 14.64
C LEU A 92 -6.67 -2.98 13.62
N PHE A 93 -6.87 -2.72 12.33
CA PHE A 93 -5.88 -3.09 11.30
C PHE A 93 -4.56 -2.34 11.44
N ASP A 94 -4.61 -1.05 11.80
CA ASP A 94 -3.41 -0.26 12.05
C ASP A 94 -2.65 -0.75 13.29
N ALA A 95 -3.36 -1.19 14.34
CA ALA A 95 -2.77 -1.81 15.52
C ALA A 95 -2.08 -3.14 15.17
N ASP A 96 -2.75 -4.02 14.42
CA ASP A 96 -2.18 -5.29 13.93
C ASP A 96 -0.91 -5.07 13.10
N ARG A 97 -0.92 -4.08 12.19
CA ARG A 97 0.26 -3.72 11.42
C ARG A 97 1.42 -3.18 12.27
N ALA A 98 1.11 -2.53 13.39
CA ALA A 98 2.13 -1.95 14.28
C ALA A 98 2.79 -3.00 15.19
N THR A 99 2.05 -4.05 15.56
CA THR A 99 2.55 -5.17 16.33
C THR A 99 3.14 -6.21 15.38
N SER A 100 4.43 -6.09 15.04
CA SER A 100 5.16 -7.05 14.19
C SER A 100 5.25 -8.49 14.74
N THR A 101 4.50 -8.83 15.78
CA THR A 101 4.46 -10.11 16.48
C THR A 101 3.31 -10.98 15.98
N SER A 102 3.58 -12.27 15.81
CA SER A 102 2.58 -13.27 15.48
C SER A 102 1.49 -13.34 16.56
N SER A 103 0.30 -12.87 16.22
CA SER A 103 -0.95 -12.98 17.01
C SER A 103 -1.04 -12.03 18.21
N ILE A 104 -1.88 -11.01 18.10
CA ILE A 104 -2.40 -10.24 19.22
C ILE A 104 -3.62 -10.99 19.79
N GLU A 105 -3.68 -11.17 21.10
CA GLU A 105 -4.92 -11.59 21.75
C GLU A 105 -5.93 -10.43 21.78
N ILE A 106 -7.09 -10.63 21.16
CA ILE A 106 -8.13 -9.58 21.03
C ILE A 106 -8.64 -9.11 22.40
N THR A 107 -8.63 -9.98 23.41
CA THR A 107 -9.03 -9.68 24.79
C THR A 107 -8.17 -8.62 25.45
N ASP A 108 -6.89 -8.53 25.08
CA ASP A 108 -5.97 -7.53 25.61
C ASP A 108 -6.06 -6.19 24.85
N LEU A 109 -6.53 -6.24 23.60
CA LEU A 109 -6.70 -5.06 22.76
C LEU A 109 -8.00 -4.31 23.04
N LEU A 110 -9.08 -5.04 23.35
CA LEU A 110 -10.39 -4.44 23.60
C LEU A 110 -10.52 -3.95 25.05
N PRO A 111 -10.95 -2.71 25.28
CA PRO A 111 -11.16 -2.22 26.63
C PRO A 111 -12.31 -2.97 27.32
N HIS A 112 -12.19 -3.15 28.64
CA HIS A 112 -13.31 -3.65 29.44
C HIS A 112 -14.51 -2.67 29.32
N PRO A 113 -15.77 -3.14 29.24
CA PRO A 113 -16.96 -2.29 29.09
C PRO A 113 -17.03 -1.12 30.09
N THR A 114 -16.61 -1.36 31.33
CA THR A 114 -16.57 -0.34 32.40
C THR A 114 -15.64 0.84 32.08
N TYR A 115 -14.58 0.62 31.31
CA TYR A 115 -13.63 1.67 30.94
C TYR A 115 -14.22 2.64 29.90
N PHE A 116 -15.10 2.16 29.01
CA PHE A 116 -15.76 2.99 28.01
C PHE A 116 -16.68 4.05 28.63
N MET A 117 -17.42 3.69 29.68
CA MET A 117 -18.38 4.59 30.33
C MET A 117 -17.68 5.83 30.91
N ASN A 118 -16.53 5.65 31.57
CA ASN A 118 -15.80 6.75 32.19
C ASN A 118 -15.22 7.75 31.17
N LYS A 119 -14.90 7.27 29.95
CA LYS A 119 -14.26 8.08 28.91
C LYS A 119 -15.24 8.92 28.09
N ILE A 120 -16.51 8.50 28.02
CA ILE A 120 -17.58 9.26 27.37
C ILE A 120 -18.07 10.39 28.27
N ILE A 121 -18.13 10.16 29.58
CA ILE A 121 -18.61 11.14 30.57
C ILE A 121 -17.60 12.27 30.80
N SER A 122 -16.32 12.08 30.50
CA SER A 122 -15.27 13.09 30.71
C SER A 122 -15.03 14.02 29.50
N LYS A 123 -15.87 13.99 28.48
CA LYS A 123 -15.82 14.88 27.30
C LYS A 123 -16.97 15.87 27.33
#